data_AF-A0A2S4YQV4-F1
#
_entry.id   AF-A0A2S4YQV4-F1
#
_cell.length_a   1.000
_cell.length_b   1.000
_cell.length_c   1.000
_cell.angle_alpha   90.00
_cell.angle_beta   90.00
_cell.angle_gamma   90.00
#
_symmetry.space_group_name_H-M   'P 1'
#
loop_
_entity.id
_entity.type
_entity.pdbx_description
1 polymer ?
#
loop_
_entity_poly.entity_id
_entity_poly.type
_entity_poly.pdbx_seq_one_letter_code
_entity_poly.pdbx_strand_id
1 'polypeptide(L)'
;MQDPISTDARLALDLALTVRHDGHGGVADDLADTTGLAAWVRAHPELTPDGIDSGVPAAPAVDDHLPTAVVDETTLAAVRELRAAVRALFAHAVRPAAPSSADAARLMPVPEALERLNAAAARRPVVPVLSWAGAEGAEPVRVHRPAAGPDDLAARLARAAIAFLAGPERHRLRACHAPRCVRYFLKEHPRQEWCRPSCGNRARVARHHERHRKIT
;
A
#
# COMPACT_ATOMS: atom_id res chain seq x y z
N MET A 1 -6.36 2.20 23.59
CA MET A 1 -6.60 1.18 22.54
C MET A 1 -6.40 1.90 21.21
N GLN A 2 -5.48 1.46 20.35
CA GLN A 2 -5.35 2.08 19.03
C GLN A 2 -6.38 1.46 18.11
N ASP A 3 -7.02 2.28 17.29
CA ASP A 3 -7.99 1.80 16.31
C ASP A 3 -7.32 0.85 15.31
N PRO A 4 -8.04 -0.18 14.83
CA PRO A 4 -7.55 -1.08 13.81
C PRO A 4 -7.15 -0.31 12.55
N ILE A 5 -6.14 -0.81 11.83
CA ILE A 5 -5.67 -0.19 10.59
C ILE A 5 -6.78 -0.24 9.55
N SER A 6 -7.11 0.91 8.94
CA SER A 6 -8.17 0.95 7.92
C SER A 6 -7.77 0.18 6.66
N THR A 7 -8.75 -0.28 5.88
CA THR A 7 -8.50 -0.92 4.58
C THR A 7 -7.70 -0.03 3.65
N ASP A 8 -7.99 1.27 3.62
CA ASP A 8 -7.27 2.25 2.79
C ASP A 8 -5.79 2.35 3.20
N ALA A 9 -5.53 2.40 4.51
CA ALA A 9 -4.17 2.43 5.04
C ALA A 9 -3.40 1.14 4.74
N ARG A 10 -4.06 -0.02 4.86
CA ARG A 10 -3.48 -1.32 4.50
C ARG A 10 -3.10 -1.37 3.03
N LEU A 11 -4.03 -1.03 2.12
CA LEU A 11 -3.79 -1.03 0.67
C LEU A 11 -2.66 -0.09 0.26
N ALA A 12 -2.64 1.14 0.79
CA ALA A 12 -1.61 2.12 0.49
C ALA A 12 -0.22 1.65 0.98
N LEU A 13 -0.17 1.08 2.19
CA LEU A 13 1.05 0.54 2.76
C LEU A 13 1.53 -0.69 2.01
N ASP A 14 0.67 -1.66 1.75
CA ASP A 14 1.01 -2.91 1.06
C ASP A 14 1.49 -2.66 -0.38
N LEU A 15 0.90 -1.68 -1.08
CA LEU A 15 1.42 -1.23 -2.38
C LEU A 15 2.86 -0.72 -2.25
N ALA A 16 3.16 0.14 -1.29
CA ALA A 16 4.51 0.64 -1.05
C ALA A 16 5.49 -0.47 -0.64
N LEU A 17 5.00 -1.53 0.02
CA LEU A 17 5.78 -2.64 0.55
C LEU A 17 6.15 -3.72 -0.47
N THR A 18 5.62 -3.65 -1.70
CA THR A 18 6.08 -4.46 -2.84
C THR A 18 7.53 -4.17 -3.23
N VAL A 19 8.10 -3.06 -2.75
CA VAL A 19 9.53 -2.79 -2.77
C VAL A 19 10.13 -3.27 -1.44
N ARG A 20 10.94 -4.33 -1.50
CA ARG A 20 11.53 -4.98 -0.32
C ARG A 20 13.03 -5.17 -0.48
N HIS A 21 13.73 -5.45 0.63
CA HIS A 21 15.15 -5.78 0.57
C HIS A 21 15.34 -7.21 0.03
N ASP A 22 16.31 -7.41 -0.87
CA ASP A 22 16.56 -8.69 -1.54
C ASP A 22 17.35 -9.72 -0.70
N GLY A 23 18.04 -9.26 0.35
CA GLY A 23 18.91 -10.08 1.21
C GLY A 23 20.40 -9.81 1.00
N HIS A 24 20.75 -9.25 -0.16
CA HIS A 24 22.12 -9.04 -0.65
C HIS A 24 22.55 -7.58 -0.70
N GLY A 25 21.74 -6.66 -0.17
CA GLY A 25 22.05 -5.23 -0.12
C GLY A 25 21.36 -4.42 -1.20
N GLY A 26 20.57 -5.07 -2.05
CA GLY A 26 19.73 -4.44 -3.06
C GLY A 26 18.25 -4.45 -2.68
N VAL A 27 17.43 -4.23 -3.70
CA VAL A 27 15.98 -4.12 -3.59
C VAL A 27 15.36 -5.12 -4.57
N ALA A 28 14.43 -5.92 -4.06
CA ALA A 28 13.55 -6.75 -4.86
C ALA A 28 12.21 -6.04 -5.05
N ASP A 29 11.62 -6.24 -6.22
CA ASP A 29 10.35 -5.66 -6.64
C ASP A 29 9.35 -6.80 -6.88
N ASP A 30 8.33 -6.90 -6.02
CA ASP A 30 7.26 -7.90 -6.16
C ASP A 30 6.33 -7.63 -7.35
N LEU A 31 6.42 -6.44 -7.97
CA LEU A 31 5.71 -6.02 -9.17
C LEU A 31 6.68 -5.89 -10.36
N ALA A 32 7.65 -6.79 -10.47
CA ALA A 32 8.60 -6.82 -11.58
C ALA A 32 7.92 -7.17 -12.93
N ASP A 33 6.88 -8.01 -12.88
CA ASP A 33 6.13 -8.51 -14.03
C ASP A 33 4.64 -8.67 -13.70
N THR A 34 3.85 -9.04 -14.72
CA THR A 34 2.40 -9.27 -14.62
C THR A 34 2.05 -10.46 -13.72
N THR A 35 2.93 -11.45 -13.58
CA THR A 35 2.71 -12.59 -12.66
C THR A 35 2.76 -12.13 -11.21
N GLY A 36 3.74 -11.28 -10.88
CA GLY A 36 3.87 -10.63 -9.58
C GLY A 36 2.66 -9.77 -9.24
N LEU A 37 2.18 -8.96 -10.19
CA LEU A 37 0.95 -8.18 -10.00
C LEU A 37 -0.28 -9.06 -9.78
N ALA A 38 -0.46 -10.12 -10.57
CA ALA A 38 -1.60 -11.03 -10.42
C ALA A 38 -1.58 -11.75 -9.06
N ALA A 39 -0.40 -12.17 -8.59
CA ALA A 39 -0.23 -12.74 -7.26
C ALA A 39 -0.55 -11.73 -6.16
N TRP A 40 -0.10 -10.48 -6.31
CA TRP A 40 -0.41 -9.41 -5.38
C TRP A 40 -1.91 -9.12 -5.31
N VAL A 41 -2.61 -9.00 -6.44
CA VAL A 41 -4.07 -8.78 -6.47
C VAL A 41 -4.83 -9.92 -5.77
N ARG A 42 -4.46 -11.19 -6.03
CA ARG A 42 -5.09 -12.34 -5.34
C ARG A 42 -4.91 -12.31 -3.81
N ALA A 43 -3.83 -11.74 -3.32
CA ALA A 43 -3.59 -11.60 -1.89
C ALA A 43 -4.40 -10.47 -1.22
N HIS A 44 -5.09 -9.62 -2.00
CA HIS A 44 -5.90 -8.49 -1.54
C HIS A 44 -7.36 -8.67 -1.99
N PRO A 45 -8.11 -9.59 -1.39
CA PRO A 45 -9.49 -9.86 -1.80
C PRO A 45 -10.40 -8.65 -1.62
N GLU A 46 -10.06 -7.69 -0.74
CA GLU A 46 -10.79 -6.43 -0.69
C GLU A 46 -10.78 -5.66 -2.02
N LEU A 47 -9.82 -5.89 -2.92
CA LEU A 47 -9.76 -5.27 -4.25
C LEU A 47 -10.65 -5.95 -5.28
N THR A 48 -11.29 -7.08 -4.96
CA THR A 48 -12.25 -7.69 -5.88
C THR A 48 -13.57 -6.89 -5.87
N PRO A 49 -14.26 -6.78 -7.03
CA PRO A 49 -15.53 -6.06 -7.13
C PRO A 49 -16.66 -6.65 -6.28
N ASP A 50 -16.56 -7.92 -5.87
CA ASP A 50 -17.66 -8.68 -5.24
C ASP A 50 -17.69 -8.62 -3.71
N GLY A 51 -17.13 -7.56 -3.13
CA GLY A 51 -17.06 -7.37 -1.67
C GLY A 51 -18.31 -6.73 -1.04
N ILE A 52 -19.42 -6.61 -1.75
CA ILE A 52 -20.68 -6.12 -1.17
C ILE A 52 -21.76 -7.11 -1.56
N ASP A 53 -22.29 -7.81 -0.57
CA ASP A 53 -23.55 -8.55 -0.62
C ASP A 53 -24.65 -7.58 -1.09
N SER A 54 -24.75 -7.43 -2.42
CA SER A 54 -25.95 -6.94 -3.05
C SER A 54 -26.96 -8.06 -2.81
N GLY A 55 -27.92 -7.87 -1.91
CA GLY A 55 -29.03 -8.80 -1.64
C GLY A 55 -29.96 -9.07 -2.84
N VAL A 56 -29.42 -9.03 -4.05
CA VAL A 56 -29.92 -9.61 -5.29
C VAL A 56 -29.32 -11.02 -5.38
N PRO A 57 -30.14 -12.08 -5.47
CA PRO A 57 -29.60 -13.43 -5.60
C PRO A 57 -28.66 -13.49 -6.80
N ALA A 58 -27.41 -13.91 -6.55
CA ALA A 58 -26.45 -14.21 -7.58
C ALA A 58 -27.11 -15.17 -8.59
N ALA A 59 -27.18 -14.74 -9.85
CA ALA A 59 -27.52 -15.64 -10.94
C ALA A 59 -26.55 -16.86 -10.87
N PRO A 60 -27.03 -18.08 -11.15
CA PRO A 60 -26.23 -19.28 -10.97
C PRO A 60 -24.92 -19.13 -11.75
N ALA A 61 -23.82 -19.34 -11.02
CA ALA A 61 -22.45 -19.33 -11.53
C ALA A 61 -22.35 -20.30 -12.71
N VAL A 62 -22.43 -19.74 -13.90
CA VAL A 62 -21.96 -20.35 -15.14
C VAL A 62 -20.77 -19.50 -15.59
N ASP A 63 -19.65 -20.18 -15.74
CA ASP A 63 -18.29 -19.74 -16.01
C ASP A 63 -17.37 -19.33 -14.83
N ASP A 64 -16.31 -20.13 -14.76
CA ASP A 64 -15.06 -20.07 -14.01
C ASP A 64 -14.17 -18.87 -14.42
N HIS A 65 -14.80 -17.71 -14.63
CA HIS A 65 -14.16 -16.49 -15.07
C HIS A 65 -14.48 -15.34 -14.11
N LEU A 66 -13.70 -15.30 -13.04
CA LEU A 66 -13.21 -14.00 -12.56
C LEU A 66 -12.77 -13.22 -13.81
N PRO A 67 -13.32 -12.04 -14.13
CA PRO A 67 -12.56 -11.12 -14.94
C PRO A 67 -11.39 -10.76 -14.03
N THR A 68 -10.30 -11.51 -14.19
CA THR A 68 -8.96 -10.97 -14.06
C THR A 68 -8.99 -9.73 -14.93
N ALA A 69 -9.41 -8.60 -14.38
CA ALA A 69 -9.33 -7.31 -15.03
C ALA A 69 -7.89 -7.23 -15.48
N VAL A 70 -7.70 -7.30 -16.80
CA VAL A 70 -6.53 -7.88 -17.46
C VAL A 70 -5.28 -7.39 -16.75
N VAL A 71 -4.62 -8.27 -15.99
CA VAL A 71 -3.30 -7.96 -15.44
C VAL A 71 -2.34 -8.01 -16.62
N ASP A 72 -2.34 -6.91 -17.38
CA ASP A 72 -1.50 -6.67 -18.53
C ASP A 72 -0.37 -5.71 -18.17
N GLU A 73 0.52 -5.51 -19.14
CA GLU A 73 1.64 -4.60 -18.99
C GLU A 73 1.19 -3.14 -18.76
N THR A 74 0.04 -2.74 -19.29
CA THR A 74 -0.53 -1.40 -19.08
C THR A 74 -0.93 -1.19 -17.62
N THR A 75 -1.62 -2.18 -17.04
CA THR A 75 -2.03 -2.16 -15.63
C THR A 75 -0.81 -2.23 -14.72
N LEU A 76 0.17 -3.07 -15.06
CA LEU A 76 1.44 -3.14 -14.34
C LEU A 76 2.17 -1.80 -14.33
N ALA A 77 2.32 -1.16 -15.48
CA ALA A 77 2.95 0.15 -15.60
C ALA A 77 2.22 1.19 -14.74
N ALA A 78 0.89 1.26 -14.85
CA ALA A 78 0.08 2.21 -14.07
C ALA A 78 0.20 1.99 -12.56
N VAL A 79 0.23 0.74 -12.07
CA VAL A 79 0.41 0.43 -10.65
C VAL A 79 1.83 0.77 -10.18
N ARG A 80 2.87 0.53 -11.00
CA ARG A 80 4.26 0.86 -10.66
C ARG A 80 4.49 2.36 -10.61
N GLU A 81 3.93 3.12 -11.55
CA GLU A 81 3.96 4.59 -11.54
C GLU A 81 3.25 5.15 -10.31
N LEU A 82 2.05 4.63 -10.00
CA LEU A 82 1.32 5.01 -8.80
C LEU A 82 2.14 4.71 -7.53
N ARG A 83 2.75 3.53 -7.44
CA ARG A 83 3.60 3.15 -6.31
C ARG A 83 4.77 4.11 -6.14
N ALA A 84 5.42 4.54 -7.23
CA ALA A 84 6.50 5.52 -7.18
C ALA A 84 6.01 6.86 -6.58
N ALA A 85 4.84 7.33 -7.03
CA ALA A 85 4.21 8.54 -6.49
C ALA A 85 3.86 8.39 -5.00
N VAL A 86 3.24 7.26 -4.61
CA VAL A 86 2.90 6.95 -3.22
C VAL A 86 4.14 6.92 -2.33
N ARG A 87 5.23 6.28 -2.77
CA ARG A 87 6.49 6.22 -2.02
C ARG A 87 7.14 7.60 -1.87
N ALA A 88 7.05 8.47 -2.89
CA ALA A 88 7.48 9.86 -2.78
C ALA A 88 6.66 10.68 -1.77
N LEU A 89 5.35 10.47 -1.74
CA LEU A 89 4.48 11.11 -0.76
C LEU A 89 4.68 10.55 0.65
N PHE A 90 5.01 9.27 0.80
CA PHE A 90 5.37 8.67 2.09
C PHE A 90 6.69 9.26 2.60
N ALA A 91 7.71 9.35 1.74
CA ALA A 91 8.96 10.03 2.04
C ALA A 91 8.73 11.49 2.48
N HIS A 92 7.79 12.18 1.84
CA HIS A 92 7.41 13.53 2.25
C HIS A 92 6.72 13.57 3.62
N ALA A 93 5.79 12.64 3.86
CA ALA A 93 4.95 12.58 5.06
C ALA A 93 5.73 12.21 6.33
N VAL A 94 6.86 11.51 6.22
CA VAL A 94 7.68 11.11 7.38
C VAL A 94 8.68 12.18 7.83
N ARG A 95 8.77 13.33 7.15
CA ARG A 95 9.67 14.41 7.57
C ARG A 95 9.36 14.91 8.99
N PRO A 96 10.37 15.33 9.77
CA PRO A 96 11.78 15.51 9.38
C PRO A 96 12.63 14.23 9.41
N ALA A 97 12.05 13.06 9.70
CA ALA A 97 12.79 11.80 9.63
C ALA A 97 13.23 11.51 8.17
N ALA A 98 14.30 10.74 8.04
CA ALA A 98 14.78 10.32 6.72
C ALA A 98 13.73 9.43 6.02
N PRO A 99 13.66 9.45 4.68
CA PRO A 99 12.85 8.50 3.94
C PRO A 99 13.42 7.09 4.03
N SER A 100 12.72 6.12 3.44
CA SER A 100 13.28 4.79 3.23
C SER A 100 14.58 4.86 2.41
N SER A 101 15.56 4.02 2.74
CA SER A 101 16.85 4.01 2.03
C SER A 101 16.72 3.60 0.56
N ALA A 102 15.67 2.87 0.17
CA ALA A 102 15.38 2.59 -1.25
C ALA A 102 14.98 3.84 -2.04
N ASP A 103 14.46 4.85 -1.35
CA ASP A 103 13.94 6.06 -1.98
C ASP A 103 14.98 7.20 -1.97
N ALA A 104 15.94 7.18 -1.04
CA ALA A 104 16.86 8.28 -0.77
C ALA A 104 17.58 8.88 -1.99
N ALA A 105 17.79 8.10 -3.05
CA ALA A 105 18.47 8.55 -4.27
C ALA A 105 17.53 8.85 -5.47
N ARG A 106 16.25 8.45 -5.42
CA ARG A 106 15.37 8.42 -6.61
C ARG A 106 13.92 8.75 -6.27
N LEU A 107 13.68 9.90 -5.62
CA LEU A 107 12.32 10.36 -5.36
C LEU A 107 11.79 11.25 -6.47
N MET A 108 10.57 10.92 -6.91
CA MET A 108 9.74 11.82 -7.69
C MET A 108 9.51 13.13 -6.91
N PRO A 109 9.63 14.32 -7.55
CA PRO A 109 9.26 15.57 -6.92
C PRO A 109 7.83 15.55 -6.40
N VAL A 110 7.60 16.19 -5.25
CA VAL A 110 6.28 16.15 -4.58
C VAL A 110 5.15 16.70 -5.46
N PRO A 111 5.31 17.81 -6.20
CA PRO A 111 4.25 18.28 -7.10
C PRO A 111 3.88 17.24 -8.16
N GLU A 112 4.87 16.58 -8.77
CA GLU A 112 4.64 15.53 -9.75
C GLU A 112 3.96 14.30 -9.10
N ALA A 113 4.39 13.90 -7.91
CA ALA A 113 3.78 12.80 -7.19
C ALA A 113 2.30 13.06 -6.84
N LEU A 114 1.97 14.30 -6.46
CA LEU A 114 0.58 14.73 -6.24
C LEU A 114 -0.23 14.68 -7.55
N GLU A 115 0.32 15.20 -8.64
CA GLU A 115 -0.33 15.17 -9.96
C GLU A 115 -0.62 13.73 -10.40
N ARG A 116 0.38 12.85 -10.35
CA ARG A 116 0.24 11.42 -10.73
C ARG A 116 -0.80 10.70 -9.87
N LEU A 117 -0.77 10.90 -8.55
CA LEU A 117 -1.73 10.30 -7.63
C LEU A 117 -3.15 10.76 -7.93
N ASN A 118 -3.35 12.08 -8.08
CA ASN A 118 -4.66 12.66 -8.33
C ASN A 118 -5.21 12.28 -9.72
N ALA A 119 -4.37 12.29 -10.75
CA ALA A 119 -4.74 11.86 -12.09
C ALA A 119 -5.16 10.38 -12.12
N ALA A 120 -4.43 9.50 -11.42
CA ALA A 120 -4.80 8.09 -11.29
C ALA A 120 -6.15 7.93 -10.58
N ALA A 121 -6.37 8.62 -9.47
CA ALA A 121 -7.63 8.57 -8.73
C ALA A 121 -8.84 9.04 -9.57
N ALA A 122 -8.62 9.99 -10.49
CA ALA A 122 -9.64 10.58 -11.34
C ALA A 122 -10.03 9.73 -12.57
N ARG A 123 -9.22 8.74 -12.98
CA ARG A 123 -9.47 7.96 -14.22
C ARG A 123 -10.84 7.28 -14.26
N ARG A 124 -11.38 6.88 -13.10
CA ARG A 124 -12.71 6.28 -12.97
C ARG A 124 -13.49 6.94 -11.83
N PRO A 125 -14.43 7.85 -12.15
CA PRO A 125 -15.31 8.45 -11.16
C PRO A 125 -16.04 7.40 -10.34
N VAL A 126 -16.11 7.63 -9.03
CA VAL A 126 -16.83 6.79 -8.09
C VAL A 126 -17.88 7.61 -7.38
N VAL A 127 -18.98 6.97 -6.99
CA VAL A 127 -20.01 7.56 -6.14
C VAL A 127 -19.90 6.99 -4.73
N PRO A 128 -20.10 7.81 -3.68
CA PRO A 128 -20.21 7.29 -2.33
C PRO A 128 -21.51 6.50 -2.21
N VAL A 129 -21.43 5.34 -1.57
CA VAL A 129 -22.57 4.46 -1.29
C VAL A 129 -22.54 4.10 0.18
N LEU A 130 -23.70 4.16 0.82
CA LEU A 130 -23.88 3.65 2.18
C LEU A 130 -24.21 2.16 2.10
N SER A 131 -23.47 1.35 2.86
CA SER A 131 -23.63 -0.10 2.88
C SER A 131 -23.63 -0.62 4.31
N TRP A 132 -24.46 -1.63 4.57
CA TRP A 132 -24.43 -2.44 5.78
C TRP A 132 -23.90 -3.81 5.35
N ALA A 133 -22.58 -3.96 5.33
CA ALA A 133 -21.95 -5.21 4.94
C ALA A 133 -21.83 -6.13 6.16
N GLY A 134 -22.61 -7.21 6.22
CA GLY A 134 -22.50 -8.23 7.25
C GLY A 134 -23.83 -8.79 7.76
N ALA A 135 -23.73 -9.65 8.77
CA ALA A 135 -24.87 -10.21 9.50
C ALA A 135 -25.64 -9.15 10.30
N GLU A 136 -26.74 -9.57 10.91
CA GLU A 136 -27.61 -8.72 11.74
C GLU A 136 -26.80 -7.95 12.81
N GLY A 137 -26.89 -6.62 12.79
CA GLY A 137 -26.14 -5.72 13.69
C GLY A 137 -24.87 -5.07 13.10
N ALA A 138 -24.61 -5.22 11.80
CA ALA A 138 -23.49 -4.52 11.15
C ALA A 138 -23.66 -2.98 11.21
N GLU A 139 -22.57 -2.27 11.50
CA GLU A 139 -22.52 -0.81 11.45
C GLU A 139 -22.48 -0.31 9.99
N PRO A 140 -23.08 0.86 9.68
CA PRO A 140 -23.03 1.42 8.33
C PRO A 140 -21.60 1.82 7.95
N VAL A 141 -21.18 1.41 6.75
CA VAL A 141 -19.91 1.78 6.15
C VAL A 141 -20.12 2.57 4.87
N ARG A 142 -19.30 3.62 4.68
CA ARG A 142 -19.24 4.35 3.42
C ARG A 142 -18.25 3.66 2.50
N VAL A 143 -18.72 3.19 1.35
CA VAL A 143 -17.91 2.60 0.29
C VAL A 143 -17.97 3.47 -0.97
N HIS A 144 -16.98 3.34 -1.84
CA HIS A 144 -16.97 4.00 -3.14
C HIS A 144 -17.20 2.97 -4.24
N ARG A 145 -18.22 3.18 -5.08
CA ARG A 145 -18.52 2.30 -6.23
C ARG A 145 -18.24 3.04 -7.54
N PRO A 146 -17.72 2.35 -8.58
CA PRO A 146 -17.62 2.93 -9.93
C PRO A 146 -18.96 3.51 -10.39
N ALA A 147 -18.95 4.72 -10.94
CA ALA A 147 -20.16 5.34 -11.48
C ALA A 147 -20.63 4.65 -12.78
N ALA A 148 -19.68 4.13 -13.57
CA ALA A 148 -19.93 3.36 -14.78
C ALA A 148 -18.69 2.54 -15.18
N GLY A 149 -18.93 1.43 -15.88
CA GLY A 149 -17.89 0.58 -16.46
C GLY A 149 -17.11 -0.26 -15.45
N PRO A 150 -16.12 -1.04 -15.93
CA PRO A 150 -15.29 -1.89 -15.07
C PRO A 150 -14.42 -1.03 -14.13
N ASP A 151 -14.09 -1.59 -12.96
CA ASP A 151 -13.19 -0.94 -11.99
C ASP A 151 -11.76 -0.80 -12.56
N ASP A 152 -11.03 0.20 -12.08
CA ASP A 152 -9.63 0.45 -12.44
C ASP A 152 -8.78 0.29 -11.18
N LEU A 153 -7.93 -0.74 -11.19
CA LEU A 153 -7.10 -1.12 -10.06
C LEU A 153 -6.24 0.05 -9.55
N ALA A 154 -5.51 0.73 -10.44
CA ALA A 154 -4.65 1.83 -10.03
C ALA A 154 -5.48 3.05 -9.61
N ALA A 155 -6.66 3.29 -10.17
CA ALA A 155 -7.55 4.35 -9.68
C ALA A 155 -8.06 4.06 -8.26
N ARG A 156 -8.42 2.80 -7.98
CA ARG A 156 -8.84 2.35 -6.65
C ARG A 156 -7.73 2.46 -5.62
N LEU A 157 -6.53 2.00 -5.96
CA LEU A 157 -5.35 2.13 -5.10
C LEU A 157 -4.97 3.60 -4.86
N ALA A 158 -5.11 4.46 -5.87
CA ALA A 158 -4.86 5.89 -5.73
C ALA A 158 -5.83 6.53 -4.74
N ARG A 159 -7.13 6.20 -4.80
CA ARG A 159 -8.12 6.69 -3.83
C ARG A 159 -7.83 6.20 -2.41
N ALA A 160 -7.45 4.93 -2.25
CA ALA A 160 -7.03 4.39 -0.95
C ALA A 160 -5.79 5.14 -0.39
N ALA A 161 -4.79 5.41 -1.23
CA ALA A 161 -3.63 6.20 -0.84
C ALA A 161 -3.98 7.65 -0.46
N ILE A 162 -4.91 8.29 -1.17
CA ILE A 162 -5.43 9.63 -0.81
C ILE A 162 -6.11 9.58 0.56
N ALA A 163 -7.02 8.63 0.77
CA ALA A 163 -7.75 8.47 2.03
C ALA A 163 -6.79 8.23 3.21
N PHE A 164 -5.78 7.39 3.02
CA PHE A 164 -4.73 7.15 4.00
C PHE A 164 -3.89 8.40 4.30
N LEU A 165 -3.36 9.06 3.26
CA LEU A 165 -2.49 10.24 3.39
C LEU A 165 -3.20 11.46 3.96
N ALA A 166 -4.51 11.60 3.75
CA ALA A 166 -5.32 12.65 4.36
C ALA A 166 -5.86 12.25 5.74
N GLY A 167 -5.86 10.96 6.07
CA GLY A 167 -6.42 10.39 7.29
C GLY A 167 -5.54 10.56 8.54
N PRO A 168 -6.06 10.19 9.72
CA PRO A 168 -5.31 10.27 10.99
C PRO A 168 -4.16 9.26 11.06
N GLU A 169 -4.27 8.12 10.39
CA GLU A 169 -3.26 7.06 10.40
C GLU A 169 -1.93 7.51 9.77
N ARG A 170 -1.93 8.54 8.92
CA ARG A 170 -0.72 9.15 8.37
C ARG A 170 0.29 9.54 9.47
N HIS A 171 -0.20 9.96 10.63
CA HIS A 171 0.66 10.40 11.75
C HIS A 171 1.44 9.24 12.37
N ARG A 172 1.01 7.99 12.13
CA ARG A 172 1.70 6.77 12.56
C ARG A 172 2.73 6.29 11.54
N LEU A 173 2.73 6.81 10.31
CA LEU A 173 3.64 6.39 9.24
C LEU A 173 5.10 6.69 9.59
N ARG A 174 5.97 5.69 9.45
CA ARG A 174 7.42 5.80 9.67
C ARG A 174 8.18 5.03 8.59
N ALA A 175 9.39 5.48 8.29
CA ALA A 175 10.38 4.67 7.57
C ALA A 175 11.16 3.81 8.57
N CYS A 176 11.45 2.55 8.23
CA CYS A 176 12.29 1.70 9.05
C CYS A 176 13.78 1.93 8.74
N HIS A 177 14.55 2.36 9.73
CA HIS A 177 15.98 2.65 9.58
C HIS A 177 16.90 1.50 10.01
N ALA A 178 16.35 0.29 10.21
CA ALA A 178 17.20 -0.84 10.54
C ALA A 178 18.14 -1.13 9.35
N PRO A 179 19.37 -1.61 9.60
CA PRO A 179 20.29 -1.97 8.54
C PRO A 179 19.60 -2.85 7.51
N ARG A 180 19.75 -2.48 6.22
CA ARG A 180 19.17 -3.16 5.08
C ARG A 180 17.63 -3.17 5.02
N CYS A 181 16.93 -2.33 5.79
CA CYS A 181 15.47 -2.23 5.68
C CYS A 181 15.05 -1.08 4.77
N VAL A 182 14.08 -1.34 3.89
CA VAL A 182 13.54 -0.36 2.94
C VAL A 182 12.03 -0.13 3.10
N ARG A 183 11.45 -0.65 4.18
CA ARG A 183 10.00 -0.66 4.42
C ARG A 183 9.55 0.61 5.13
N TYR A 184 8.37 1.10 4.75
CA TYR A 184 7.55 1.93 5.61
C TYR A 184 6.71 1.06 6.56
N PHE A 185 6.21 1.62 7.65
CA PHE A 185 5.31 0.94 8.58
C PHE A 185 4.43 1.95 9.34
N LEU A 186 3.31 1.48 9.89
CA LEU A 186 2.52 2.23 10.86
C LEU A 186 2.97 1.88 12.27
N LYS A 187 3.27 2.91 13.06
CA LYS A 187 3.62 2.78 14.46
C LYS A 187 2.38 2.38 15.28
N GLU A 188 2.43 1.22 15.92
CA GLU A 188 1.37 0.63 16.74
C GLU A 188 1.52 0.93 18.23
N HIS A 189 2.72 1.32 18.68
CA HIS A 189 2.92 1.74 20.06
C HIS A 189 4.07 2.74 20.20
N PRO A 190 4.09 3.60 21.23
CA PRO A 190 5.09 4.66 21.39
C PRO A 190 6.55 4.19 21.36
N ARG A 191 6.82 2.96 21.82
CA ARG A 191 8.16 2.35 21.84
C ARG A 191 8.58 1.64 20.54
N GLN A 192 7.72 1.58 19.52
CA GLN A 192 8.05 0.89 18.27
C GLN A 192 8.96 1.79 17.42
N GLU A 193 10.22 1.39 17.30
CA GLU A 193 11.23 2.06 16.47
C GLU A 193 11.43 1.37 15.11
N TRP A 194 11.04 0.10 15.02
CA TRP A 194 11.31 -0.76 13.86
C TRP A 194 10.03 -1.39 13.34
N CYS A 195 9.97 -1.65 12.02
CA CYS A 195 8.80 -2.26 11.41
C CYS A 195 8.50 -3.69 11.90
N ARG A 196 9.53 -4.43 12.35
CA ARG A 196 9.42 -5.79 12.91
C ARG A 196 10.51 -6.04 13.97
N PRO A 197 10.32 -6.98 14.92
CA PRO A 197 11.34 -7.34 15.91
C PRO A 197 12.70 -7.74 15.30
N SER A 198 12.68 -8.47 14.18
CA SER A 198 13.90 -8.87 13.46
C SER A 198 14.73 -7.68 12.97
N CYS A 199 14.11 -6.55 12.66
CA CYS A 199 14.79 -5.31 12.29
C CYS A 199 15.53 -4.70 13.50
N GLY A 200 14.92 -4.74 14.69
CA GLY A 200 15.59 -4.32 15.93
C GLY A 200 16.78 -5.20 16.28
N ASN A 201 16.69 -6.51 16.07
CA ASN A 201 17.82 -7.43 16.23
C ASN A 201 18.98 -7.08 15.28
N ARG A 202 18.70 -6.85 13.99
CA ARG A 202 19.72 -6.42 13.02
C ARG A 202 20.40 -5.10 13.44
N ALA A 203 19.63 -4.12 13.90
CA ALA A 203 20.17 -2.85 14.38
C ALA A 203 21.06 -3.02 15.62
N ARG A 204 20.73 -3.96 16.53
CA ARG A 204 21.58 -4.28 17.69
C ARG A 204 22.90 -4.93 17.27
N VAL A 205 22.84 -5.91 16.37
CA VAL A 205 24.02 -6.62 15.85
C VAL A 205 24.95 -5.67 15.09
N ALA A 206 24.42 -4.80 14.21
CA ALA A 206 25.24 -3.83 13.49
C ALA A 206 25.99 -2.88 14.44
N ARG A 207 25.32 -2.34 15.46
CA ARG A 207 25.96 -1.50 16.48
C ARG A 207 27.06 -2.23 17.26
N HIS A 208 26.91 -3.54 17.50
CA HIS A 208 27.96 -4.35 18.12
C HIS A 208 29.20 -4.43 17.23
N HIS A 209 29.03 -4.79 15.94
CA HIS A 209 30.15 -4.85 15.00
C HIS A 209 30.83 -3.50 14.80
N GLU A 210 30.08 -2.40 14.71
CA GLU A 210 30.65 -1.05 14.60
C GLU A 210 31.51 -0.67 15.81
N ARG A 211 31.11 -1.06 17.03
CA ARG A 211 31.92 -0.84 18.23
C ARG A 211 33.21 -1.63 18.20
N HIS A 212 33.16 -2.91 17.83
CA HIS A 212 34.36 -3.75 17.74
C HIS A 212 35.32 -3.28 16.64
N ARG A 213 34.80 -2.83 15.49
CA ARG A 213 35.61 -2.28 14.39
C ARG A 213 36.31 -0.95 14.75
N LYS A 214 35.80 -0.20 15.73
CA LYS A 214 36.42 1.06 16.18
C LYS A 214 37.49 0.85 17.25
N ILE A 215 37.61 -0.35 17.81
CA ILE A 215 38.56 -0.69 18.88
C ILE A 215 39.83 -1.35 18.30
N THR A 216 39.74 -1.91 17.10
CA THR A 216 40.85 -2.40 16.28
C THR A 216 41.33 -1.32 15.32
#